data_AF-A0A847YB94-F1
#
_entry.id   AF-A0A847YB94-F1
#
_cell.length_a   1.000
_cell.length_b   1.000
_cell.length_c   1.000
_cell.angle_alpha   90.00
_cell.angle_beta   90.00
_cell.angle_gamma   90.00
#
_symmetry.space_group_name_H-M   'P 1'
#
loop_
_entity.id
_entity.type
_entity.pdbx_description
1 polymer ?
#
loop_
_entity_poly.entity_id
_entity_poly.type
_entity_poly.pdbx_seq_one_letter_code
_entity_poly.pdbx_strand_id
1 'polypeptide(L)'
;PDGRRIRYYTPFDGPRSYHPADTYCCPCNYRRIVAELPGMIGYATPDGIAVNLYTPSAVTHHLPDGAVVTVRQETEYPQKDTVRLTITPDQPREMTLKLRIPRYCEKAVITAPWSEKPLERPGGGWAEIRRVWQPGDTLELTLPMSLRYVKGRRSQVGRVAVMHGPIVFCLDRAAHPGLKDVDLRLLTLQPESLEGPFPSDAVRPGGLACRVKAWGPGDWYPGGAPRFTLTLTEFPDPQGEAVYFHVPDPYDARFVDDELIVPAE
;
A
#
# COMPACT_ATOMS: atom_id res chain seq x y z
N PRO A 1 0.84 -18.20 0.47
CA PRO A 1 1.27 -18.80 -0.82
C PRO A 1 2.71 -19.34 -0.71
N ASP A 2 2.93 -20.59 -1.11
CA ASP A 2 4.22 -21.29 -1.06
C ASP A 2 5.23 -20.87 -2.16
N GLY A 3 4.86 -19.86 -2.98
CA GLY A 3 5.68 -19.36 -4.08
C GLY A 3 5.78 -20.30 -5.29
N ARG A 4 5.01 -21.40 -5.33
CA ARG A 4 5.12 -22.44 -6.37
C ARG A 4 4.22 -22.23 -7.58
N ARG A 5 3.19 -21.39 -7.46
CA ARG A 5 2.22 -21.12 -8.53
C ARG A 5 2.15 -19.63 -8.79
N ILE A 6 2.33 -19.25 -10.05
CA ILE A 6 2.35 -17.86 -10.51
C ILE A 6 1.32 -17.69 -11.61
N ARG A 7 0.80 -16.48 -11.73
CA ARG A 7 -0.16 -16.08 -12.75
C ARG A 7 0.58 -15.40 -13.89
N TYR A 8 0.15 -15.67 -15.12
CA TYR A 8 0.59 -14.87 -16.26
C TYR A 8 -0.15 -13.53 -16.27
N TYR A 9 -1.46 -13.58 -16.12
CA TYR A 9 -2.33 -12.41 -16.07
C TYR A 9 -2.77 -12.13 -14.65
N THR A 10 -2.74 -10.85 -14.26
CA THR A 10 -3.23 -10.38 -12.97
C THR A 10 -4.40 -9.42 -13.21
N PRO A 11 -5.58 -9.95 -13.60
CA PRO A 11 -6.72 -9.10 -13.94
C PRO A 11 -7.25 -8.36 -12.69
N PHE A 12 -7.71 -7.12 -12.88
CA PHE A 12 -8.49 -6.40 -11.86
C PHE A 12 -9.88 -7.00 -11.69
N ASP A 13 -10.50 -7.39 -12.82
CA ASP A 13 -11.84 -7.95 -12.87
C ASP A 13 -11.81 -9.31 -13.58
N GLY A 14 -12.45 -10.32 -12.98
CA GLY A 14 -12.56 -11.68 -13.50
C GLY A 14 -11.71 -12.71 -12.74
N PRO A 15 -11.87 -14.00 -13.10
CA PRO A 15 -11.23 -15.10 -12.38
C PRO A 15 -9.71 -15.04 -12.52
N ARG A 16 -9.01 -15.33 -11.43
CA ARG A 16 -7.55 -15.30 -11.39
C ARG A 16 -6.94 -16.70 -11.47
N SER A 17 -6.64 -17.14 -12.68
CA SER A 17 -6.10 -18.47 -12.95
C SER A 17 -4.58 -18.54 -12.79
N TYR A 18 -4.10 -19.54 -12.05
CA TYR A 18 -2.68 -19.89 -12.02
C TYR A 18 -2.28 -20.61 -13.30
N HIS A 19 -1.07 -20.35 -13.78
CA HIS A 19 -0.54 -21.08 -14.92
C HIS A 19 -0.10 -22.50 -14.49
N PRO A 20 -0.33 -23.54 -15.31
CA PRO A 20 -0.08 -24.92 -14.90
C PRO A 20 1.40 -25.34 -14.87
N ALA A 21 2.31 -24.60 -15.51
CA ALA A 21 3.72 -24.97 -15.65
C ALA A 21 4.65 -23.75 -15.61
N ASP A 22 5.93 -23.94 -15.24
CA ASP A 22 6.96 -22.89 -15.14
C ASP A 22 7.70 -22.61 -16.46
N THR A 23 7.02 -22.68 -17.59
CA THR A 23 7.64 -22.62 -18.94
C THR A 23 7.67 -21.23 -19.57
N TYR A 24 7.43 -20.16 -18.80
CA TYR A 24 7.25 -18.81 -19.31
C TYR A 24 7.95 -17.76 -18.43
N CYS A 25 7.92 -16.49 -18.84
CA CYS A 25 8.74 -15.44 -18.24
C CYS A 25 8.37 -15.08 -16.79
N CYS A 26 7.09 -15.15 -16.39
CA CYS A 26 6.68 -14.66 -15.07
C CYS A 26 7.29 -15.44 -13.90
N PRO A 27 7.37 -16.79 -13.91
CA PRO A 27 8.04 -17.55 -12.87
C PRO A 27 9.48 -17.13 -12.62
N CYS A 28 10.26 -16.97 -13.69
CA CYS A 28 11.65 -16.53 -13.60
C CYS A 28 11.77 -15.08 -13.12
N ASN A 29 10.96 -14.17 -13.71
CA ASN A 29 10.99 -12.75 -13.35
C ASN A 29 10.51 -12.50 -11.91
N TYR A 30 9.48 -13.21 -11.44
CA TYR A 30 8.98 -13.12 -10.08
C TYR A 30 10.05 -13.53 -9.07
N ARG A 31 10.72 -14.67 -9.29
CA ARG A 31 11.80 -15.13 -8.42
C ARG A 31 12.96 -14.14 -8.38
N ARG A 32 13.33 -13.57 -9.54
CA ARG A 32 14.35 -12.53 -9.63
C ARG A 32 13.97 -11.29 -8.81
N ILE A 33 12.79 -10.72 -9.05
CA ILE A 33 12.39 -9.49 -8.34
C ILE A 33 12.30 -9.73 -6.83
N VAL A 34 11.77 -10.87 -6.39
CA VAL A 34 11.72 -11.22 -4.96
C VAL A 34 13.11 -11.28 -4.34
N ALA A 35 14.12 -11.78 -5.06
CA ALA A 35 15.51 -11.79 -4.60
C ALA A 35 16.16 -10.39 -4.64
N GLU A 36 15.74 -9.51 -5.55
CA GLU A 36 16.27 -8.14 -5.69
C GLU A 36 15.62 -7.13 -4.73
N LEU A 37 14.40 -7.38 -4.24
CA LEU A 37 13.65 -6.48 -3.36
C LEU A 37 14.45 -5.92 -2.17
N PRO A 38 15.28 -6.70 -1.45
CA PRO A 38 16.10 -6.16 -0.36
C PRO A 38 17.02 -5.00 -0.81
N GLY A 39 17.52 -5.03 -2.05
CA GLY A 39 18.35 -3.97 -2.62
C GLY A 39 17.59 -2.68 -2.95
N MET A 40 16.25 -2.70 -2.90
CA MET A 40 15.40 -1.54 -3.17
C MET A 40 14.91 -0.83 -1.90
N ILE A 41 15.27 -1.36 -0.73
CA ILE A 41 14.86 -0.83 0.59
C ILE A 41 15.45 0.55 0.83
N GLY A 42 16.73 0.73 0.52
CA GLY A 42 17.41 2.01 0.66
C GLY A 42 18.65 2.09 -0.22
N TYR A 43 19.14 3.31 -0.39
CA TYR A 43 20.23 3.63 -1.30
C TYR A 43 21.23 4.56 -0.63
N ALA A 44 22.52 4.35 -0.91
CA ALA A 44 23.51 5.38 -0.68
C ALA A 44 23.30 6.52 -1.68
N THR A 45 23.44 7.75 -1.21
CA THR A 45 23.31 8.98 -2.00
C THR A 45 24.58 9.81 -1.84
N PRO A 46 24.85 10.82 -2.70
CA PRO A 46 26.04 11.65 -2.59
C PRO A 46 26.24 12.31 -1.22
N ASP A 47 25.15 12.62 -0.51
CA ASP A 47 25.14 13.34 0.76
C ASP A 47 24.63 12.52 1.96
N GLY A 48 24.39 11.22 1.80
CA GLY A 48 23.90 10.35 2.87
C GLY A 48 23.10 9.16 2.37
N ILE A 49 21.91 8.91 2.94
CA ILE A 49 21.12 7.69 2.69
C ILE A 49 19.69 8.04 2.35
N ALA A 50 19.10 7.33 1.40
CA ALA A 50 17.67 7.37 1.09
C ALA A 50 16.99 6.06 1.47
N VAL A 51 15.99 6.12 2.34
CA VAL A 51 15.10 4.99 2.68
C VAL A 51 13.86 5.07 1.79
N ASN A 52 13.68 4.04 0.97
CA ASN A 52 12.67 3.98 -0.07
C ASN A 52 11.51 3.03 0.26
N LEU A 53 11.79 1.82 0.77
CA LEU A 53 10.74 0.88 1.18
C LEU A 53 10.76 0.69 2.70
N TYR A 54 9.57 0.60 3.28
CA TYR A 54 9.36 0.40 4.71
C TYR A 54 9.02 -1.06 4.97
N THR A 55 9.90 -1.76 5.67
CA THR A 55 9.79 -3.18 6.03
C THR A 55 10.79 -3.49 7.14
N PRO A 56 10.53 -4.47 8.03
CA PRO A 56 11.55 -4.98 8.95
C PRO A 56 12.85 -5.30 8.20
N SER A 57 13.93 -4.60 8.55
CA SER A 57 15.20 -4.71 7.84
C SER A 57 16.36 -4.14 8.63
N ALA A 58 17.56 -4.56 8.28
CA ALA A 58 18.82 -3.92 8.66
C ALA A 58 19.69 -3.86 7.42
N VAL A 59 19.95 -2.66 6.92
CA VAL A 59 20.69 -2.43 5.67
C VAL A 59 21.94 -1.63 5.97
N THR A 60 23.09 -2.16 5.56
CA THR A 60 24.39 -1.47 5.67
C THR A 60 24.73 -0.84 4.33
N HIS A 61 24.95 0.47 4.35
CA HIS A 61 25.30 1.29 3.20
C HIS A 61 26.77 1.71 3.28
N HIS A 62 27.44 1.69 2.14
CA HIS A 62 28.75 2.30 1.94
C HIS A 62 28.56 3.64 1.23
N LEU A 63 28.94 4.73 1.89
CA LEU A 63 28.85 6.08 1.33
C LEU A 63 30.02 6.36 0.38
N PRO A 64 29.91 7.38 -0.50
CA PRO A 64 30.96 7.69 -1.48
C PRO A 64 32.34 8.04 -0.88
N ASP A 65 32.37 8.52 0.36
CA ASP A 65 33.59 8.84 1.10
C ASP A 65 34.18 7.64 1.86
N GLY A 66 33.58 6.45 1.71
CA GLY A 66 34.01 5.21 2.35
C GLY A 66 33.37 4.96 3.72
N ALA A 67 32.58 5.89 4.27
CA ALA A 67 31.90 5.70 5.54
C ALA A 67 30.86 4.58 5.46
N VAL A 68 30.71 3.85 6.56
CA VAL A 68 29.75 2.74 6.68
C VAL A 68 28.62 3.14 7.62
N VAL A 69 27.38 2.96 7.17
CA VAL A 69 26.21 3.29 7.98
C VAL A 69 25.18 2.19 7.87
N THR A 70 24.72 1.70 9.02
CA THR A 70 23.61 0.75 9.09
C THR A 70 22.32 1.47 9.46
N VAL A 71 21.27 1.22 8.69
CA VAL A 71 19.90 1.67 8.97
C VAL A 71 19.06 0.44 9.31
N ARG A 72 18.56 0.39 10.53
CA ARG A 72 17.62 -0.65 10.99
C ARG A 72 16.22 -0.09 11.03
N GLN A 73 15.27 -0.84 10.49
CA GLN A 73 13.84 -0.52 10.51
C GLN A 73 13.08 -1.56 11.33
N GLU A 74 12.23 -1.09 12.23
CA GLU A 74 11.30 -1.89 13.01
C GLU A 74 9.89 -1.35 12.74
N THR A 75 9.04 -2.16 12.11
CA THR A 75 7.71 -1.74 11.67
C THR A 75 6.81 -2.93 11.39
N GLU A 76 5.50 -2.72 11.51
CA GLU A 76 4.45 -3.62 11.00
C GLU A 76 3.81 -3.04 9.73
N TYR A 77 4.50 -2.15 9.01
CA TYR A 77 4.07 -1.65 7.72
C TYR A 77 3.91 -2.82 6.72
N PRO A 78 2.86 -2.86 5.88
CA PRO A 78 1.82 -1.84 5.68
C PRO A 78 0.57 -1.94 6.58
N GLN A 79 0.58 -2.74 7.66
CA GLN A 79 -0.57 -2.87 8.57
C GLN A 79 -0.64 -1.75 9.60
N LYS A 80 0.52 -1.24 10.03
CA LYS A 80 0.63 -0.07 10.90
C LYS A 80 1.36 1.04 10.17
N ASP A 81 1.04 2.27 10.54
CA ASP A 81 1.57 3.50 9.97
C ASP A 81 2.92 3.93 10.54
N THR A 82 3.39 3.29 11.61
CA THR A 82 4.63 3.65 12.29
C THR A 82 5.84 2.84 11.83
N VAL A 83 6.95 3.53 11.57
CA VAL A 83 8.27 2.96 11.28
C VAL A 83 9.28 3.55 12.25
N ARG A 84 9.87 2.72 13.10
CA ARG A 84 11.02 3.11 13.92
C ARG A 84 12.30 2.86 13.16
N LEU A 85 13.14 3.88 13.03
CA LEU A 85 14.46 3.79 12.42
C LEU A 85 15.54 3.97 13.48
N THR A 86 16.56 3.13 13.40
CA THR A 86 17.82 3.28 14.16
C THR A 86 18.95 3.46 13.17
N ILE A 87 19.72 4.53 13.35
CA ILE A 87 20.82 4.92 12.48
C ILE A 87 22.13 4.67 13.24
N THR A 88 23.00 3.87 12.63
CA THR A 88 24.29 3.49 13.23
C THR A 88 25.41 3.75 12.23
N PRO A 89 25.95 4.98 12.18
CA PRO A 89 27.20 5.22 11.48
C PRO A 89 28.37 4.57 12.22
N ASP A 90 29.46 4.31 11.52
CA ASP A 90 30.74 3.85 12.07
C ASP A 90 31.39 4.86 13.01
N GLN A 91 31.26 6.16 12.71
CA GLN A 91 31.68 7.28 13.54
C GLN A 91 30.66 8.42 13.46
N PRO A 92 30.57 9.32 14.48
CA PRO A 92 29.71 10.49 14.40
C PRO A 92 29.99 11.32 13.14
N ARG A 93 28.98 11.53 12.29
CA ARG A 93 29.17 12.24 11.02
C ARG A 93 27.94 13.00 10.56
N GLU A 94 28.17 14.13 9.88
CA GLU A 94 27.10 14.86 9.21
C GLU A 94 26.67 14.12 7.92
N MET A 95 25.38 13.83 7.81
CA MET A 95 24.77 13.30 6.59
C MET A 95 23.28 13.62 6.51
N THR A 96 22.74 13.57 5.30
CA THR A 96 21.31 13.64 5.05
C THR A 96 20.69 12.25 5.09
N LEU A 97 19.70 12.06 5.96
CA LEU A 97 18.77 10.93 5.87
C LEU A 97 17.53 11.38 5.10
N LYS A 98 17.24 10.72 3.99
CA LYS A 98 16.07 10.97 3.14
C LYS A 98 15.05 9.87 3.35
N LEU A 99 13.83 10.20 3.74
CA LEU A 99 12.74 9.24 3.92
C LEU A 99 11.69 9.50 2.84
N ARG A 100 11.36 8.49 2.02
CA ARG A 100 10.33 8.63 0.99
C ARG A 100 8.96 8.77 1.64
N ILE A 101 8.32 9.91 1.51
CA ILE A 101 6.94 10.09 1.98
C ILE A 101 5.98 9.63 0.87
N PRO A 102 5.25 8.52 1.06
CA PRO A 102 4.34 8.02 0.03
C PRO A 102 3.27 9.06 -0.30
N ARG A 103 2.88 9.15 -1.56
CA ARG A 103 1.92 10.15 -2.02
C ARG A 103 0.53 9.98 -1.40
N TYR A 104 0.17 8.75 -1.01
CA TYR A 104 -1.06 8.52 -0.28
C TYR A 104 -1.13 9.23 1.09
N CYS A 105 0.02 9.53 1.69
CA CYS A 105 0.12 10.05 3.03
C CYS A 105 -0.02 11.57 2.95
N GLU A 106 -1.16 12.11 3.40
CA GLU A 106 -1.40 13.56 3.35
C GLU A 106 -0.34 14.33 4.15
N LYS A 107 0.00 13.81 5.33
CA LYS A 107 0.91 14.44 6.27
C LYS A 107 1.65 13.39 7.09
N ALA A 108 2.91 13.18 6.76
CA ALA A 108 3.81 12.37 7.56
C ALA A 108 4.33 13.18 8.75
N VAL A 109 4.56 12.49 9.86
CA VAL A 109 5.09 13.07 11.10
C VAL A 109 6.34 12.30 11.49
N ILE A 110 7.42 13.01 11.78
CA ILE A 110 8.68 12.44 12.24
C ILE A 110 8.96 12.96 13.64
N THR A 111 9.10 12.06 14.59
CA THR A 111 9.48 12.37 15.96
C THR A 111 10.82 11.74 16.30
N ALA A 112 11.62 12.40 17.12
CA ALA A 112 12.92 11.88 17.52
C ALA A 112 13.35 12.47 18.87
N PRO A 113 14.12 11.73 19.69
CA PRO A 113 14.60 12.24 20.98
C PRO A 113 15.46 13.50 20.89
N TRP A 114 16.11 13.72 19.76
CA TRP A 114 16.99 14.87 19.50
C TRP A 114 16.25 16.10 18.94
N SER A 115 14.92 16.03 18.73
CA SER A 115 14.11 17.15 18.25
C SER A 115 12.97 17.44 19.21
N GLU A 116 12.90 18.68 19.71
CA GLU A 116 11.79 19.12 20.59
C GLU A 116 10.43 19.15 19.88
N LYS A 117 10.44 19.37 18.56
CA LYS A 117 9.23 19.46 17.74
C LYS A 117 9.20 18.36 16.68
N PRO A 118 8.04 17.76 16.42
CA PRO A 118 7.87 16.86 15.27
C PRO A 118 8.15 17.59 13.95
N LEU A 119 8.78 16.91 13.01
CA LEU A 119 8.90 17.37 11.64
C LEU A 119 7.72 16.85 10.83
N GLU A 120 7.05 17.73 10.10
CA GLU A 120 5.89 17.38 9.29
C GLU A 120 6.21 17.53 7.81
N ARG A 121 5.78 16.57 6.99
CA ARG A 121 6.02 16.59 5.55
C ARG A 121 4.80 16.11 4.76
N PRO A 122 4.43 16.79 3.66
CA PRO A 122 3.37 16.32 2.79
C PRO A 122 3.81 15.08 2.00
N GLY A 123 2.84 14.33 1.49
CA GLY A 123 3.05 13.17 0.63
C GLY A 123 3.68 13.49 -0.72
N GLY A 124 4.33 12.49 -1.32
CA GLY A 124 4.78 12.53 -2.71
C GLY A 124 6.19 13.04 -2.93
N GLY A 125 6.99 13.13 -1.86
CA GLY A 125 8.38 13.60 -1.91
C GLY A 125 9.28 12.94 -0.87
N TRP A 126 10.31 13.67 -0.44
CA TRP A 126 11.29 13.20 0.54
C TRP A 126 11.31 14.10 1.78
N ALA A 127 11.31 13.49 2.96
CA ALA A 127 11.70 14.15 4.19
C ALA A 127 13.21 14.08 4.31
N GLU A 128 13.88 15.23 4.32
CA GLU A 128 15.34 15.30 4.39
C GLU A 128 15.77 15.81 5.76
N ILE A 129 16.60 15.03 6.45
CA ILE A 129 17.09 15.32 7.79
C ILE A 129 18.61 15.35 7.72
N ARG A 130 19.18 16.55 7.64
CA ARG A 130 20.62 16.75 7.65
C ARG A 130 21.09 17.14 9.05
N ARG A 131 21.93 16.30 9.66
CA ARG A 131 22.56 16.55 10.96
C ARG A 131 23.77 15.64 11.17
N VAL A 132 24.50 15.88 12.26
CA VAL A 132 25.49 14.93 12.78
C VAL A 132 24.76 13.77 13.46
N TRP A 133 24.84 12.59 12.85
CA TRP A 133 24.26 11.36 13.39
C TRP A 133 25.27 10.66 14.28
N GLN A 134 24.80 10.18 15.44
CA GLN A 134 25.56 9.35 16.36
C GLN A 134 25.12 7.89 16.26
N PRO A 135 26.01 6.92 16.57
CA PRO A 135 25.64 5.51 16.65
C PRO A 135 24.45 5.29 17.60
N GLY A 136 23.36 4.71 17.08
CA GLY A 136 22.17 4.40 17.87
C GLY A 136 21.14 5.53 17.93
N ASP A 137 21.34 6.63 17.18
CA ASP A 137 20.29 7.64 17.02
C ASP A 137 19.02 7.01 16.47
N THR A 138 17.88 7.40 17.03
CA THR A 138 16.57 6.87 16.64
C THR A 138 15.64 7.98 16.19
N LEU A 139 14.69 7.61 15.33
CA LEU A 139 13.53 8.41 15.00
C LEU A 139 12.35 7.49 14.68
N GLU A 140 11.16 8.05 14.82
CA GLU A 140 9.91 7.40 14.46
C GLU A 140 9.26 8.20 13.33
N LEU A 141 8.92 7.51 12.25
CA LEU A 141 8.15 8.02 11.13
C LEU A 141 6.73 7.46 11.21
N THR A 142 5.74 8.33 11.36
CA THR A 142 4.33 8.00 11.23
C THR A 142 3.86 8.40 9.84
N LEU A 143 3.26 7.46 9.12
CA LEU A 143 2.68 7.62 7.78
C LEU A 143 1.17 7.38 7.86
N PRO A 144 0.34 8.30 8.39
CA PRO A 144 -1.08 8.05 8.61
C PRO A 144 -1.77 7.43 7.40
N MET A 145 -2.51 6.34 7.63
CA MET A 145 -3.20 5.58 6.59
C MET A 145 -4.69 5.51 6.91
N SER A 146 -5.52 6.05 6.03
CA SER A 146 -6.98 5.88 6.06
C SER A 146 -7.44 4.93 4.96
N LEU A 147 -8.63 4.37 5.11
CA LEU A 147 -9.34 3.79 3.97
C LEU A 147 -9.75 4.91 3.01
N ARG A 148 -9.52 4.69 1.72
CA ARG A 148 -9.78 5.69 0.67
C ARG A 148 -10.45 5.03 -0.52
N TYR A 149 -11.36 5.76 -1.13
CA TYR A 149 -11.88 5.46 -2.45
C TYR A 149 -11.03 6.17 -3.49
N VAL A 150 -10.35 5.41 -4.34
CA VAL A 150 -9.51 5.93 -5.41
C VAL A 150 -10.25 5.85 -6.74
N LYS A 151 -10.41 6.98 -7.41
CA LYS A 151 -11.13 7.09 -8.68
C LYS A 151 -10.45 6.27 -9.78
N GLY A 152 -11.23 5.39 -10.41
CA GLY A 152 -10.82 4.63 -11.58
C GLY A 152 -10.67 5.52 -12.82
N ARG A 153 -9.83 5.09 -13.75
CA ARG A 153 -9.52 5.82 -14.98
C ARG A 153 -9.65 4.98 -16.22
N ARG A 154 -9.67 5.63 -17.39
CA ARG A 154 -9.79 5.00 -18.71
C ARG A 154 -10.99 4.05 -18.74
N SER A 155 -10.76 2.74 -18.75
CA SER A 155 -11.81 1.72 -18.73
C SER A 155 -12.58 1.65 -17.40
N GLN A 156 -12.06 2.25 -16.33
CA GLN A 156 -12.66 2.28 -14.99
C GLN A 156 -13.23 3.66 -14.61
N VAL A 157 -13.43 4.56 -15.56
CA VAL A 157 -14.11 5.85 -15.29
C VAL A 157 -15.50 5.59 -14.71
N GLY A 158 -15.87 6.35 -13.67
CA GLY A 158 -17.15 6.19 -12.98
C GLY A 158 -17.17 5.07 -11.94
N ARG A 159 -16.00 4.50 -11.62
CA ARG A 159 -15.81 3.47 -10.60
C ARG A 159 -14.72 3.86 -9.62
N VAL A 160 -14.67 3.18 -8.48
CA VAL A 160 -13.66 3.38 -7.45
C VAL A 160 -13.04 2.05 -7.02
N ALA A 161 -11.77 2.09 -6.63
CA ALA A 161 -11.12 1.03 -5.87
C ALA A 161 -10.99 1.45 -4.40
N VAL A 162 -11.05 0.50 -3.47
CA VAL A 162 -10.79 0.76 -2.04
C VAL A 162 -9.32 0.49 -1.75
N MET A 163 -8.64 1.42 -1.09
CA MET A 163 -7.23 1.33 -0.72
C MET A 163 -6.99 1.72 0.73
N HIS A 164 -5.95 1.16 1.35
CA HIS A 164 -5.42 1.56 2.67
C HIS A 164 -3.90 1.63 2.59
N GLY A 165 -3.34 2.84 2.72
CA GLY A 165 -1.92 3.05 2.44
C GLY A 165 -1.54 2.52 1.04
N PRO A 166 -0.54 1.62 0.93
CA PRO A 166 -0.17 1.01 -0.35
C PRO A 166 -1.02 -0.21 -0.75
N ILE A 167 -1.97 -0.64 0.08
CA ILE A 167 -2.76 -1.85 -0.13
C ILE A 167 -4.00 -1.53 -0.96
N VAL A 168 -4.19 -2.27 -2.05
CA VAL A 168 -5.44 -2.31 -2.82
C VAL A 168 -6.29 -3.47 -2.29
N PHE A 169 -7.60 -3.26 -2.16
CA PHE A 169 -8.56 -4.31 -1.80
C PHE A 169 -9.28 -4.89 -3.02
N CYS A 170 -9.74 -6.14 -2.90
CA CYS A 170 -10.56 -6.82 -3.89
C CYS A 170 -11.66 -7.66 -3.23
N LEU A 171 -12.67 -8.02 -4.01
CA LEU A 171 -13.77 -8.87 -3.58
C LEU A 171 -13.53 -10.32 -4.03
N ASP A 172 -13.54 -11.26 -3.09
CA ASP A 172 -13.69 -12.69 -3.37
C ASP A 172 -15.18 -13.07 -3.42
N ARG A 173 -15.66 -13.51 -4.59
CA ARG A 173 -17.04 -14.00 -4.77
C ARG A 173 -17.32 -15.23 -3.91
N ALA A 174 -16.37 -16.15 -3.76
CA ALA A 174 -16.56 -17.41 -3.06
C ALA A 174 -16.85 -17.21 -1.56
N ALA A 175 -16.36 -16.10 -0.98
CA ALA A 175 -16.67 -15.69 0.38
C ALA A 175 -18.11 -15.15 0.57
N HIS A 176 -18.88 -14.96 -0.52
CA HIS A 176 -20.20 -14.32 -0.50
C HIS A 176 -21.24 -15.17 -1.25
N PRO A 177 -21.95 -16.10 -0.58
CA PRO A 177 -22.92 -16.99 -1.24
C PRO A 177 -24.01 -16.25 -2.04
N GLY A 178 -24.43 -15.07 -1.57
CA GLY A 178 -25.42 -14.23 -2.24
C GLY A 178 -24.97 -13.59 -3.56
N LEU A 179 -23.68 -13.70 -3.91
CA LEU A 179 -23.10 -13.14 -5.15
C LEU A 179 -22.86 -14.17 -6.25
N LYS A 180 -23.22 -15.45 -6.02
CA LYS A 180 -22.94 -16.54 -6.97
C LYS A 180 -23.32 -16.19 -8.41
N ASP A 181 -24.54 -15.70 -8.61
CA ASP A 181 -25.11 -15.39 -9.93
C ASP A 181 -25.16 -13.88 -10.23
N VAL A 182 -24.45 -13.06 -9.44
CA VAL A 182 -24.40 -11.61 -9.61
C VAL A 182 -23.23 -11.24 -10.52
N ASP A 183 -23.47 -10.33 -11.47
CA ASP A 183 -22.39 -9.66 -12.20
C ASP A 183 -21.72 -8.63 -11.29
N LEU A 184 -20.53 -8.95 -10.78
CA LEU A 184 -19.81 -8.10 -9.82
C LEU A 184 -19.51 -6.71 -10.40
N ARG A 185 -19.40 -6.59 -11.73
CA ARG A 185 -19.13 -5.32 -12.42
C ARG A 185 -20.29 -4.33 -12.32
N LEU A 186 -21.47 -4.80 -11.90
CA LEU A 186 -22.68 -4.00 -11.72
C LEU A 186 -22.98 -3.71 -10.24
N LEU A 187 -22.12 -4.14 -9.32
CA LEU A 187 -22.22 -3.77 -7.91
C LEU A 187 -21.94 -2.28 -7.74
N THR A 188 -22.81 -1.63 -6.98
CA THR A 188 -22.69 -0.21 -6.63
C THR A 188 -22.46 -0.11 -5.13
N LEU A 189 -21.31 0.43 -4.70
CA LEU A 189 -20.98 0.59 -3.29
C LEU A 189 -21.77 1.75 -2.66
N GLN A 190 -22.13 1.61 -1.40
CA GLN A 190 -22.62 2.69 -0.56
C GLN A 190 -21.43 3.35 0.18
N PRO A 191 -20.93 4.51 -0.27
CA PRO A 191 -19.67 5.05 0.24
C PRO A 191 -19.65 5.35 1.74
N GLU A 192 -20.78 5.74 2.32
CA GLU A 192 -20.90 6.07 3.76
C GLU A 192 -20.71 4.85 4.67
N SER A 193 -20.85 3.65 4.11
CA SER A 193 -20.87 2.39 4.87
C SER A 193 -19.49 1.73 4.99
N LEU A 194 -18.44 2.35 4.44
CA LEU A 194 -17.09 1.81 4.50
C LEU A 194 -16.58 1.75 5.93
N GLU A 195 -16.15 0.57 6.35
CA GLU A 195 -15.63 0.32 7.70
C GLU A 195 -14.34 -0.51 7.64
N GLY A 196 -13.41 -0.21 8.56
CA GLY A 196 -12.10 -0.88 8.68
C GLY A 196 -10.91 0.08 8.56
N PRO A 197 -9.71 -0.43 8.20
CA PRO A 197 -9.45 -1.84 7.97
C PRO A 197 -9.47 -2.63 9.29
N PHE A 198 -9.73 -3.93 9.20
CA PHE A 198 -9.71 -4.86 10.32
C PHE A 198 -8.63 -5.93 10.06
N PRO A 199 -7.99 -6.46 11.11
CA PRO A 199 -7.12 -7.63 10.97
C PRO A 199 -7.86 -8.81 10.33
N SER A 200 -7.24 -9.48 9.37
CA SER A 200 -7.79 -10.65 8.70
C SER A 200 -6.69 -11.57 8.17
N ASP A 201 -6.76 -12.84 8.54
CA ASP A 201 -5.83 -13.87 8.05
C ASP A 201 -6.29 -14.54 6.74
N ALA A 202 -7.37 -14.04 6.13
CA ALA A 202 -7.99 -14.65 4.95
C ALA A 202 -7.03 -14.82 3.76
N VAL A 203 -6.11 -13.86 3.59
CA VAL A 203 -5.13 -13.87 2.48
C VAL A 203 -3.73 -14.28 2.95
N ARG A 204 -3.31 -13.77 4.11
CA ARG A 204 -2.00 -14.03 4.74
C ARG A 204 -2.08 -13.73 6.24
N PRO A 205 -1.19 -14.29 7.07
CA PRO A 205 -1.11 -13.94 8.48
C PRO A 205 -0.92 -12.43 8.70
N GLY A 206 -1.73 -11.86 9.58
CA GLY A 206 -1.75 -10.44 9.89
C GLY A 206 -2.11 -9.56 8.68
N GLY A 207 -2.92 -10.06 7.76
CA GLY A 207 -3.47 -9.27 6.66
C GLY A 207 -4.57 -8.32 7.10
N LEU A 208 -5.13 -7.59 6.15
CA LEU A 208 -6.24 -6.67 6.37
C LEU A 208 -7.48 -7.02 5.52
N ALA A 209 -8.65 -6.63 6.03
CA ALA A 209 -9.91 -6.61 5.29
C ALA A 209 -10.69 -5.34 5.61
N CYS A 210 -11.62 -4.95 4.75
CA CYS A 210 -12.60 -3.91 5.04
C CYS A 210 -14.00 -4.38 4.65
N ARG A 211 -15.03 -3.70 5.13
CA ARG A 211 -16.42 -4.00 4.76
C ARG A 211 -17.11 -2.78 4.21
N VAL A 212 -18.00 -3.00 3.27
CA VAL A 212 -18.79 -1.94 2.61
C VAL A 212 -20.11 -2.52 2.15
N LYS A 213 -21.21 -1.79 2.34
CA LYS A 213 -22.51 -2.17 1.82
C LYS A 213 -22.61 -1.87 0.32
N ALA A 214 -23.41 -2.66 -0.39
CA ALA A 214 -23.58 -2.49 -1.82
C ALA A 214 -24.99 -2.87 -2.29
N TRP A 215 -25.40 -2.19 -3.36
CA TRP A 215 -26.55 -2.55 -4.19
C TRP A 215 -26.13 -3.50 -5.31
N GLY A 216 -27.05 -4.38 -5.68
CA GLY A 216 -26.93 -5.30 -6.80
C GLY A 216 -27.49 -4.76 -8.11
N PRO A 217 -27.37 -5.54 -9.19
CA PRO A 217 -28.01 -5.23 -10.46
C PRO A 217 -29.53 -5.12 -10.30
N GLY A 218 -30.12 -4.03 -10.80
CA GLY A 218 -31.56 -3.78 -10.79
C GLY A 218 -32.11 -3.19 -9.49
N ASP A 219 -31.29 -3.03 -8.45
CA ASP A 219 -31.71 -2.35 -7.23
C ASP A 219 -31.92 -0.84 -7.51
N TRP A 220 -32.94 -0.26 -6.89
CA TRP A 220 -33.14 1.19 -6.89
C TRP A 220 -32.14 1.85 -5.96
N TYR A 221 -31.08 2.45 -6.49
CA TYR A 221 -30.10 3.24 -5.72
C TYR A 221 -30.15 4.72 -6.13
N PRO A 222 -29.83 5.67 -5.21
CA PRO A 222 -29.51 5.46 -3.80
C PRO A 222 -30.76 5.33 -2.90
N GLY A 223 -31.97 5.34 -3.44
CA GLY A 223 -33.21 5.41 -2.65
C GLY A 223 -33.65 4.12 -1.93
N GLY A 224 -33.21 2.95 -2.40
CA GLY A 224 -33.47 1.64 -1.77
C GLY A 224 -32.36 1.23 -0.81
N ALA A 225 -32.65 0.31 0.11
CA ALA A 225 -31.63 -0.21 1.03
C ALA A 225 -30.64 -1.16 0.29
N PRO A 226 -29.33 -1.09 0.58
CA PRO A 226 -28.36 -2.02 0.02
C PRO A 226 -28.62 -3.45 0.50
N ARG A 227 -28.53 -4.42 -0.42
CA ARG A 227 -28.80 -5.83 -0.14
C ARG A 227 -27.57 -6.60 0.34
N PHE A 228 -26.37 -6.13 -0.01
CA PHE A 228 -25.13 -6.83 0.28
C PHE A 228 -24.28 -6.08 1.30
N THR A 229 -23.60 -6.83 2.16
CA THR A 229 -22.43 -6.35 2.89
C THR A 229 -21.23 -7.12 2.34
N LEU A 230 -20.37 -6.42 1.62
CA LEU A 230 -19.19 -6.98 0.98
C LEU A 230 -18.01 -6.91 1.96
N THR A 231 -17.27 -8.01 2.07
CA THR A 231 -15.95 -8.03 2.69
C THR A 231 -14.92 -7.98 1.58
N LEU A 232 -14.07 -6.96 1.59
CA LEU A 232 -12.96 -6.82 0.66
C LEU A 232 -11.67 -7.21 1.37
N THR A 233 -10.87 -8.05 0.72
CA THR A 233 -9.58 -8.56 1.20
C THR A 233 -8.43 -7.96 0.39
N GLU A 234 -7.19 -8.08 0.87
CA GLU A 234 -6.03 -7.56 0.14
C GLU A 234 -5.94 -8.14 -1.29
N PHE A 235 -5.54 -7.31 -2.25
CA PHE A 235 -5.44 -7.68 -3.67
C PHE A 235 -4.67 -8.98 -3.95
N PRO A 236 -3.65 -9.43 -3.19
CA PRO A 236 -3.03 -10.74 -3.39
C PRO A 236 -3.94 -11.96 -3.20
N ASP A 237 -5.20 -11.78 -2.80
CA ASP A 237 -6.18 -12.85 -2.65
C ASP A 237 -6.22 -13.77 -3.88
N PRO A 238 -6.01 -15.09 -3.73
CA PRO A 238 -6.10 -16.02 -4.85
C PRO A 238 -7.50 -16.07 -5.48
N GLN A 239 -8.56 -15.82 -4.72
CA GLN A 239 -9.94 -15.91 -5.19
C GLN A 239 -10.56 -14.55 -5.51
N GLY A 240 -9.82 -13.46 -5.31
CA GLY A 240 -10.27 -12.12 -5.67
C GLY A 240 -10.69 -12.02 -7.14
N GLU A 241 -11.83 -11.37 -7.41
CA GLU A 241 -12.47 -11.34 -8.72
C GLU A 241 -12.89 -9.92 -9.17
N ALA A 242 -13.03 -8.96 -8.24
CA ALA A 242 -13.38 -7.58 -8.59
C ALA A 242 -12.60 -6.59 -7.73
N VAL A 243 -12.14 -5.50 -8.35
CA VAL A 243 -11.38 -4.42 -7.66
C VAL A 243 -12.07 -3.06 -7.80
N TYR A 244 -12.66 -2.79 -8.96
CA TYR A 244 -13.33 -1.52 -9.24
C TYR A 244 -14.84 -1.71 -9.19
N PHE A 245 -15.51 -0.83 -8.46
CA PHE A 245 -16.95 -0.90 -8.23
C PHE A 245 -17.64 0.41 -8.63
N HIS A 246 -18.90 0.33 -9.03
CA HIS A 246 -19.70 1.54 -9.25
C HIS A 246 -20.00 2.24 -7.92
N VAL A 247 -20.33 3.52 -8.03
CA VAL A 247 -20.73 4.41 -6.94
C VAL A 247 -21.89 5.27 -7.43
N PRO A 248 -22.81 5.72 -6.55
CA PRO A 248 -23.97 6.50 -6.96
C PRO A 248 -23.60 7.82 -7.64
N ASP A 249 -22.59 8.51 -7.09
CA ASP A 249 -22.04 9.75 -7.66
C ASP A 249 -20.53 9.57 -7.84
N PRO A 250 -20.02 9.44 -9.09
CA PRO A 250 -18.59 9.29 -9.34
C PRO A 250 -17.77 10.56 -9.06
N TYR A 251 -18.42 11.70 -8.80
CA TYR A 251 -17.79 12.98 -8.47
C TYR A 251 -17.85 13.31 -6.97
N ASP A 252 -18.20 12.34 -6.13
CA ASP A 252 -18.24 12.52 -4.68
C ASP A 252 -16.91 13.06 -4.15
N ALA A 253 -16.97 14.14 -3.35
CA ALA A 253 -15.80 14.81 -2.80
C ALA A 253 -14.96 13.93 -1.87
N ARG A 254 -15.50 12.81 -1.38
CA ARG A 254 -14.75 11.82 -0.57
C ARG A 254 -13.77 10.99 -1.41
N PHE A 255 -13.93 10.96 -2.73
CA PHE A 255 -13.10 10.14 -3.60
C PHE A 255 -11.85 10.89 -4.01
N VAL A 256 -10.70 10.26 -3.81
CA VAL A 256 -9.41 10.85 -4.16
C VAL A 256 -9.01 10.46 -5.58
N ASP A 257 -8.28 11.35 -6.23
CA ASP A 257 -7.61 10.99 -7.48
C ASP A 257 -6.55 9.92 -7.23
N ASP A 258 -6.37 9.08 -8.24
CA ASP A 258 -5.27 8.12 -8.24
C ASP A 258 -3.94 8.89 -8.14
N GLU A 259 -3.19 8.54 -7.11
CA GLU A 259 -1.95 9.19 -6.70
C GLU A 259 -0.90 9.23 -7.82
N LEU A 260 -0.98 8.40 -8.86
CA LEU A 260 -0.07 8.49 -10.00
C LEU A 260 -0.33 9.71 -10.91
N ILE A 261 -1.40 10.52 -10.69
CA ILE A 261 -1.48 11.86 -11.31
C ILE A 261 -0.46 12.76 -10.63
N VAL A 262 0.52 13.23 -11.39
CA VAL A 262 1.10 14.54 -11.12
C VAL A 262 0.11 15.55 -11.72
N PRO A 263 -0.46 16.49 -10.96
CA PRO A 263 -1.22 17.57 -11.56
C PRO A 263 -0.35 18.18 -12.67
N ALA A 264 -0.93 18.43 -13.84
CA ALA A 264 -0.20 19.20 -14.85
C ALA A 264 0.17 20.54 -14.18
N GLU A 265 1.47 20.82 -14.05
CA GLU A 265 1.97 22.14 -13.68
C GLU A 265 1.54 23.18 -14.73
#